data_AF-A0A1S9RDQ5-F1
#
_entry.id   AF-A0A1S9RDQ5-F1
#
_cell.length_a   1.000
_cell.length_b   1.000
_cell.length_c   1.000
_cell.angle_alpha   90.00
_cell.angle_beta   90.00
_cell.angle_gamma   90.00
#
_symmetry.space_group_name_H-M   'P 1'
#
loop_
_entity.id
_entity.type
_entity.pdbx_description
1 polymer ?
#
loop_
_entity_poly.entity_id
_entity_poly.type
_entity_poly.pdbx_seq_one_letter_code
_entity_poly.pdbx_strand_id
1 'polypeptide(L)'
;MFFSNVFIASILAATAAALPHRVRDSSSSSSGNVQFVNNMGTDVYLWTTSSESGSMQTLSSGGGTHSEGWQINSNGGGVSIKLSTTQTEDSVLQFEYTVDSDTLYWDLSSINLDSSSDFIKSGFSVKPSDSSCKTATCEAGDTNCAESYQHPDDVNTLSCSVDAQYVVTLG
;
A
#
# COMPACT_ATOMS: atom_id res chain seq x y z
N MET A 1 -30.75 81.79 1.47
CA MET A 1 -29.37 81.33 1.28
C MET A 1 -28.99 80.42 2.44
N PHE A 2 -28.13 79.44 2.17
CA PHE A 2 -27.58 78.38 3.04
C PHE A 2 -28.36 77.05 3.07
N PHE A 3 -28.06 76.22 2.06
CA PHE A 3 -28.19 74.77 2.10
C PHE A 3 -26.87 74.17 2.58
N SER A 4 -26.92 73.26 3.54
CA SER A 4 -25.82 72.34 3.88
C SER A 4 -26.34 71.24 4.81
N ASN A 5 -26.33 69.98 4.35
CA ASN A 5 -25.38 68.99 4.83
C ASN A 5 -25.63 67.59 4.24
N VAL A 6 -24.53 66.98 3.84
CA VAL A 6 -24.29 65.65 3.29
C VAL A 6 -24.45 64.58 4.37
N PHE A 7 -25.02 63.40 4.06
CA PHE A 7 -24.74 62.12 4.73
C PHE A 7 -24.93 60.95 3.72
N ILE A 8 -23.86 60.46 3.11
CA ILE A 8 -23.08 59.24 3.39
C ILE A 8 -23.81 57.93 3.04
N ALA A 9 -23.32 57.30 1.97
CA ALA A 9 -23.64 55.95 1.51
C ALA A 9 -23.06 54.89 2.46
N SER A 10 -23.83 53.85 2.78
CA SER A 10 -23.36 52.68 3.51
C SER A 10 -23.35 51.47 2.57
N ILE A 11 -22.16 51.08 2.13
CA ILE A 11 -21.92 49.85 1.37
C ILE A 11 -21.57 48.77 2.40
N LEU A 12 -22.44 47.79 2.61
CA LEU A 12 -22.10 46.61 3.41
C LEU A 12 -21.20 45.69 2.57
N ALA A 13 -19.90 45.74 2.81
CA ALA A 13 -18.96 44.73 2.36
C ALA A 13 -18.97 43.57 3.37
N ALA A 14 -19.60 42.45 3.01
CA ALA A 14 -19.49 41.20 3.76
C ALA A 14 -18.12 40.57 3.47
N THR A 15 -17.18 40.69 4.40
CA THR A 15 -15.91 39.97 4.36
C THR A 15 -16.15 38.52 4.78
N ALA A 16 -16.24 37.61 3.81
CA ALA A 16 -16.14 36.18 4.09
C ALA A 16 -14.73 35.88 4.59
N ALA A 17 -14.58 35.63 5.89
CA ALA A 17 -13.35 35.11 6.45
C ALA A 17 -13.18 33.67 5.97
N ALA A 18 -12.38 33.48 4.91
CA ALA A 18 -11.90 32.16 4.53
C ALA A 18 -10.99 31.65 5.66
N LEU A 19 -11.50 30.70 6.45
CA LEU A 19 -10.68 29.95 7.40
C LEU A 19 -9.55 29.30 6.60
N PRO A 20 -8.28 29.44 7.02
CA PRO A 20 -7.21 28.64 6.44
C PRO A 20 -7.54 27.18 6.75
N HIS A 21 -8.00 26.43 5.74
CA HIS A 21 -7.91 24.98 5.79
C HIS A 21 -6.43 24.69 5.91
N ARG A 22 -6.01 24.38 7.14
CA ARG A 22 -4.73 23.72 7.37
C ARG A 22 -4.85 22.41 6.61
N VAL A 23 -4.31 22.36 5.39
CA VAL A 23 -3.88 21.09 4.81
C VAL A 23 -2.92 20.57 5.86
N ARG A 24 -3.38 19.59 6.63
CA ARG A 24 -2.52 18.84 7.52
C ARG A 24 -1.62 18.09 6.55
N ASP A 25 -0.44 18.67 6.29
CA ASP A 25 0.69 17.91 5.80
C ASP A 25 1.06 16.96 6.94
N SER A 26 0.24 15.91 7.11
CA SER A 26 0.58 14.76 7.93
C SER A 26 1.56 13.93 7.13
N SER A 27 2.74 14.49 6.88
CA SER A 27 3.97 13.71 6.85
C SER A 27 4.27 13.25 8.28
N SER A 28 3.33 12.46 8.83
CA SER A 28 3.71 11.36 9.71
C SER A 28 4.61 10.51 8.82
N SER A 29 5.91 10.71 8.92
CA SER A 29 6.86 9.72 8.42
C SER A 29 6.64 8.50 9.31
N SER A 30 5.63 7.68 8.97
CA SER A 30 5.46 6.38 9.58
C SER A 30 6.83 5.70 9.55
N SER A 31 7.23 5.17 10.69
CA SER A 31 8.50 4.47 10.82
C SER A 31 8.43 3.04 10.26
N GLY A 32 7.22 2.58 9.93
CA GLY A 32 6.96 1.27 9.35
C GLY A 32 7.41 1.17 7.90
N ASN A 33 7.58 -0.07 7.47
CA ASN A 33 7.94 -0.42 6.10
C ASN A 33 7.52 -1.86 5.82
N VAL A 34 7.58 -2.21 4.54
CA VAL A 34 7.58 -3.60 4.11
C VAL A 34 8.98 -3.96 3.60
N GLN A 35 9.48 -5.11 4.04
CA GLN A 35 10.66 -5.76 3.53
C GLN A 35 10.26 -7.03 2.81
N PHE A 36 10.76 -7.20 1.59
CA PHE A 36 10.63 -8.42 0.80
C PHE A 36 11.94 -9.20 0.87
N VAL A 37 11.84 -10.50 1.11
CA VAL A 37 12.96 -11.44 1.18
C VAL A 37 12.72 -12.56 0.18
N ASN A 38 13.63 -12.69 -0.79
CA ASN A 38 13.56 -13.72 -1.82
C ASN A 38 14.52 -14.88 -1.50
N ASN A 39 14.02 -15.96 -0.88
CA ASN A 39 14.79 -17.18 -0.66
C ASN A 39 14.67 -18.17 -1.83
N MET A 40 13.85 -17.87 -2.84
CA MET A 40 13.68 -18.75 -3.99
C MET A 40 14.96 -18.82 -4.84
N GLY A 41 15.07 -19.88 -5.64
CA GLY A 41 16.18 -20.09 -6.57
C GLY A 41 16.14 -19.25 -7.85
N THR A 42 15.20 -18.32 -7.98
CA THR A 42 15.03 -17.44 -9.14
C THR A 42 14.93 -15.98 -8.70
N ASP A 43 15.38 -15.05 -9.55
CA ASP A 43 15.21 -13.63 -9.31
C ASP A 43 13.72 -13.27 -9.29
N VAL A 44 13.36 -12.28 -8.47
CA VAL A 44 12.02 -11.72 -8.37
C VAL A 44 12.05 -10.28 -8.81
N TYR A 45 11.07 -9.90 -9.61
CA TYR A 45 10.88 -8.55 -10.11
C TYR A 45 9.69 -7.92 -9.41
N LEU A 46 9.86 -6.68 -8.97
CA LEU A 46 8.90 -5.98 -8.11
C LEU A 46 8.53 -4.62 -8.72
N TRP A 47 7.24 -4.30 -8.67
CA TRP A 47 6.70 -2.99 -9.05
C TRP A 47 5.71 -2.50 -8.01
N THR A 48 5.91 -1.28 -7.52
CA THR A 48 4.94 -0.62 -6.66
C THR A 48 4.00 0.22 -7.51
N THR A 49 2.72 -0.15 -7.53
CA THR A 49 1.67 0.50 -8.32
C THR A 49 0.72 1.26 -7.41
N SER A 50 0.58 2.56 -7.64
CA SER A 50 -0.43 3.41 -7.00
C SER A 50 -1.39 3.98 -8.05
N SER A 51 -1.35 5.28 -8.34
CA SER A 51 -2.02 5.84 -9.52
C SER A 51 -1.32 5.47 -10.83
N GLU A 52 -0.03 5.16 -10.75
CA GLU A 52 0.84 4.75 -11.85
C GLU A 52 1.70 3.57 -11.39
N SER A 53 2.16 2.73 -12.34
CA SER A 53 3.14 1.67 -12.04
C SER A 53 4.53 2.28 -11.87
N GLY A 54 5.22 1.91 -10.79
CA GLY A 54 6.57 2.33 -10.50
C GLY A 54 7.63 1.63 -11.36
N SER A 55 8.89 2.01 -11.16
CA SER A 55 10.02 1.35 -11.84
C SER A 55 10.28 -0.05 -11.29
N MET A 56 10.53 -1.01 -12.19
CA MET A 56 10.91 -2.38 -11.83
C MET A 56 12.14 -2.40 -10.91
N GLN A 57 12.04 -3.14 -9.81
CA GLN A 57 13.15 -3.53 -8.94
C GLN A 57 13.45 -5.01 -9.13
N THR A 58 14.69 -5.43 -8.84
CA THR A 58 15.10 -6.85 -8.89
C THR A 58 15.61 -7.29 -7.53
N LEU A 59 15.04 -8.37 -7.01
CA LEU A 59 15.50 -9.09 -5.84
C LEU A 59 16.22 -10.35 -6.31
N SER A 60 17.54 -10.40 -6.12
CA SER A 60 18.34 -11.55 -6.49
C SER A 60 17.87 -12.84 -5.80
N SER A 61 17.95 -13.94 -6.51
CA SER A 61 17.75 -15.29 -5.98
C SER A 61 18.61 -15.61 -4.75
N GLY A 62 18.10 -16.48 -3.88
CA GLY A 62 18.86 -17.08 -2.78
C GLY A 62 19.21 -16.13 -1.62
N GLY A 63 18.41 -15.08 -1.41
CA GLY A 63 18.50 -14.20 -0.25
C GLY A 63 18.47 -12.70 -0.56
N GLY A 64 18.12 -12.29 -1.79
CA GLY A 64 17.97 -10.88 -2.14
C GLY A 64 16.82 -10.23 -1.37
N THR A 65 17.00 -8.97 -0.99
CA THR A 65 16.00 -8.21 -0.23
C THR A 65 15.70 -6.87 -0.86
N HIS A 66 14.47 -6.39 -0.69
CA HIS A 66 14.05 -5.03 -1.04
C HIS A 66 13.20 -4.45 0.08
N SER A 67 13.21 -3.14 0.28
CA SER A 67 12.40 -2.51 1.33
C SER A 67 11.84 -1.17 0.87
N GLU A 68 10.58 -0.93 1.19
CA GLU A 68 9.89 0.31 0.86
C GLU A 68 9.09 0.81 2.06
N GLY A 69 9.09 2.12 2.27
CA GLY A 69 8.16 2.78 3.18
C GLY A 69 6.77 2.90 2.55
N TRP A 70 5.76 3.19 3.37
CA TRP A 70 4.39 3.31 2.86
C TRP A 70 4.20 4.52 1.95
N GLN A 71 3.49 4.28 0.86
CA GLN A 71 3.02 5.32 -0.06
C GLN A 71 1.54 5.59 0.18
N ILE A 72 1.14 6.85 0.05
CA ILE A 72 -0.27 7.25 0.10
C ILE A 72 -0.71 7.53 -1.33
N ASN A 73 -1.71 6.78 -1.80
CA ASN A 73 -2.29 7.02 -3.12
C ASN A 73 -3.16 8.28 -3.08
N SER A 74 -2.82 9.28 -3.89
CA SER A 74 -3.50 10.59 -3.87
C SER A 74 -4.97 10.52 -4.29
N ASN A 75 -5.37 9.47 -5.00
CA ASN A 75 -6.76 9.24 -5.40
C ASN A 75 -7.61 8.53 -4.33
N GLY A 76 -7.03 8.20 -3.18
CA GLY A 76 -7.70 7.50 -2.08
C GLY A 76 -7.83 5.97 -2.25
N GLY A 77 -7.28 5.40 -3.32
CA GLY A 77 -7.18 3.95 -3.52
C GLY A 77 -6.03 3.30 -2.74
N GLY A 78 -5.96 1.98 -2.81
CA GLY A 78 -4.82 1.22 -2.27
C GLY A 78 -3.56 1.37 -3.12
N VAL A 79 -2.48 0.81 -2.61
CA VAL A 79 -1.20 0.59 -3.29
C VAL A 79 -1.01 -0.91 -3.42
N SER A 80 -0.59 -1.37 -4.59
CA SER A 80 -0.33 -2.78 -4.87
C SER A 80 1.14 -2.96 -5.22
N ILE A 81 1.87 -3.71 -4.40
CA ILE A 81 3.25 -4.11 -4.68
C ILE A 81 3.20 -5.49 -5.32
N LYS A 82 3.52 -5.52 -6.62
CA LYS A 82 3.39 -6.71 -7.47
C LYS A 82 4.74 -7.39 -7.62
N LEU A 83 4.75 -8.71 -7.51
CA LEU A 83 5.94 -9.55 -7.62
C LEU A 83 5.77 -10.58 -8.72
N SER A 84 6.77 -10.69 -9.60
CA SER A 84 6.82 -11.67 -10.69
C SER A 84 8.16 -12.40 -10.71
N THR A 85 8.18 -13.64 -11.25
CA THR A 85 9.45 -14.33 -11.59
C THR A 85 9.89 -14.08 -13.04
N THR A 86 9.16 -13.23 -13.76
CA THR A 86 9.52 -12.70 -15.08
C THR A 86 9.60 -11.17 -15.04
N GLN A 87 10.18 -10.55 -16.05
CA GLN A 87 10.21 -9.08 -16.19
C GLN A 87 8.88 -8.51 -16.73
N THR A 88 7.77 -9.22 -16.53
CA THR A 88 6.42 -8.82 -16.93
C THR A 88 5.45 -8.98 -15.76
N GLU A 89 4.35 -8.21 -15.76
CA GLU A 89 3.29 -8.30 -14.76
C GLU A 89 2.17 -9.30 -15.14
N ASP A 90 2.46 -10.30 -16.00
CA ASP A 90 1.43 -11.22 -16.52
C ASP A 90 0.92 -12.23 -15.48
N SER A 91 1.77 -12.59 -14.51
CA SER A 91 1.46 -13.49 -13.39
C SER A 91 2.11 -12.96 -12.12
N VAL A 92 1.34 -12.30 -11.26
CA VAL A 92 1.87 -11.56 -10.11
C VAL A 92 1.26 -12.01 -8.78
N LEU A 93 2.13 -12.19 -7.79
CA LEU A 93 1.75 -12.15 -6.38
C LEU A 93 1.68 -10.69 -5.95
N GLN A 94 0.70 -10.32 -5.14
CA GLN A 94 0.52 -8.93 -4.74
C GLN A 94 0.51 -8.82 -3.21
N PHE A 95 1.24 -7.84 -2.69
CA PHE A 95 1.03 -7.30 -1.35
C PHE A 95 0.31 -5.96 -1.52
N GLU A 96 -0.96 -5.93 -1.15
CA GLU A 96 -1.80 -4.75 -1.32
C GLU A 96 -2.00 -4.07 0.04
N TYR A 97 -2.02 -2.74 0.06
CA TYR A 97 -2.25 -2.01 1.30
C TYR A 97 -2.91 -0.66 1.10
N THR A 98 -3.56 -0.18 2.16
CA THR A 98 -4.08 1.18 2.29
C THR A 98 -3.69 1.74 3.64
N VAL A 99 -3.10 2.93 3.64
CA VAL A 99 -2.78 3.68 4.87
C VAL A 99 -3.99 4.54 5.24
N ASP A 100 -4.52 4.35 6.44
CA ASP A 100 -5.57 5.21 7.01
C ASP A 100 -5.20 5.62 8.45
N SER A 101 -4.77 6.87 8.60
CA SER A 101 -4.20 7.42 9.84
C SER A 101 -3.09 6.52 10.40
N ASP A 102 -3.34 5.86 11.53
CA ASP A 102 -2.36 5.03 12.25
C ASP A 102 -2.53 3.53 11.93
N THR A 103 -3.43 3.18 11.02
CA THR A 103 -3.76 1.80 10.63
C THR A 103 -3.32 1.51 9.19
N LEU A 104 -2.60 0.42 9.00
CA LEU A 104 -2.33 -0.18 7.71
C LEU A 104 -3.33 -1.32 7.51
N TYR A 105 -4.20 -1.17 6.51
CA TYR A 105 -5.00 -2.28 5.99
C TYR A 105 -4.19 -2.96 4.89
N TRP A 106 -4.07 -4.27 4.92
CA TRP A 106 -3.22 -5.00 3.98
C TRP A 106 -3.74 -6.40 3.69
N ASP A 107 -3.33 -6.96 2.56
CA ASP A 107 -3.60 -8.34 2.18
C ASP A 107 -2.54 -8.90 1.23
N LEU A 108 -2.52 -10.24 1.15
CA LEU A 108 -1.89 -10.97 0.07
C LEU A 108 -2.95 -11.29 -0.98
N SER A 109 -2.61 -11.11 -2.24
CA SER A 109 -3.52 -11.37 -3.35
C SER A 109 -2.85 -12.23 -4.43
N SER A 110 -3.49 -13.37 -4.71
CA SER A 110 -3.13 -14.35 -5.73
C SER A 110 -4.11 -14.32 -6.92
N ILE A 111 -5.03 -13.34 -6.97
CA ILE A 111 -6.05 -13.20 -8.04
C ILE A 111 -5.43 -13.18 -9.45
N ASN A 112 -4.23 -12.60 -9.58
CA ASN A 112 -3.50 -12.50 -10.85
C ASN A 112 -2.26 -13.38 -10.89
N LEU A 113 -2.18 -14.38 -10.01
CA LEU A 113 -1.07 -15.30 -9.93
C LEU A 113 -1.42 -16.61 -10.65
N ASP A 114 -0.57 -17.08 -11.56
CA ASP A 114 -0.76 -18.39 -12.16
C ASP A 114 -0.61 -19.49 -11.09
N SER A 115 -1.56 -20.42 -11.04
CA SER A 115 -1.55 -21.57 -10.14
C SER A 115 -0.29 -22.45 -10.23
N SER A 116 0.43 -22.38 -11.36
CA SER A 116 1.69 -23.08 -11.62
C SER A 116 2.94 -22.24 -11.38
N SER A 117 2.79 -21.01 -10.86
CA SER A 117 3.89 -20.09 -10.57
C SER A 117 4.87 -20.65 -9.53
N ASP A 118 6.10 -20.14 -9.57
CA ASP A 118 7.13 -20.55 -8.61
C ASP A 118 6.85 -20.03 -7.20
N PHE A 119 6.06 -18.95 -7.06
CA PHE A 119 5.57 -18.47 -5.77
C PHE A 119 4.67 -19.52 -5.11
N ILE A 120 3.71 -20.10 -5.83
CA ILE A 120 2.87 -21.18 -5.30
C ILE A 120 3.73 -22.39 -4.93
N LYS A 121 4.65 -22.81 -5.81
CA LYS A 121 5.51 -23.98 -5.53
C LYS A 121 6.38 -23.80 -4.29
N SER A 122 6.83 -22.58 -4.02
CA SER A 122 7.77 -22.28 -2.92
C SER A 122 7.07 -21.88 -1.63
N GLY A 123 5.84 -21.35 -1.73
CA GLY A 123 5.14 -20.76 -0.59
C GLY A 123 5.58 -19.32 -0.32
N PHE A 124 4.77 -18.61 0.45
CA PHE A 124 5.03 -17.23 0.84
C PHE A 124 4.28 -16.84 2.12
N SER A 125 4.78 -15.82 2.81
CA SER A 125 4.16 -15.34 4.05
C SER A 125 4.40 -13.87 4.29
N VAL A 126 3.55 -13.26 5.13
CA VAL A 126 3.78 -11.93 5.71
C VAL A 126 3.76 -12.02 7.22
N LYS A 127 4.80 -11.44 7.83
CA LYS A 127 4.91 -11.33 9.29
C LYS A 127 5.12 -9.88 9.72
N PRO A 128 4.12 -9.26 10.38
CA PRO A 128 4.33 -8.00 11.08
C PRO A 128 5.29 -8.16 12.28
N SER A 129 6.03 -7.11 12.60
CA SER A 129 6.94 -7.04 13.74
C SER A 129 6.20 -6.96 15.07
N ASP A 130 4.97 -6.42 15.05
CA ASP A 130 4.06 -6.44 16.18
C ASP A 130 3.40 -7.82 16.27
N SER A 131 3.74 -8.57 17.32
CA SER A 131 3.23 -9.92 17.56
C SER A 131 1.74 -9.98 17.89
N SER A 132 1.08 -8.85 18.16
CA SER A 132 -0.37 -8.80 18.35
C SER A 132 -1.13 -8.82 17.02
N CYS A 133 -0.44 -8.52 15.92
CA CYS A 133 -1.00 -8.51 14.58
C CYS A 133 -1.03 -9.91 13.95
N LYS A 134 -2.02 -10.13 13.09
CA LYS A 134 -2.14 -11.39 12.34
C LYS A 134 -1.01 -11.52 11.33
N THR A 135 -0.56 -12.76 11.12
CA THR A 135 0.30 -13.16 10.01
C THR A 135 -0.55 -13.81 8.93
N ALA A 136 -0.08 -13.78 7.69
CA ALA A 136 -0.66 -14.56 6.58
C ALA A 136 0.40 -15.53 6.06
N THR A 137 0.03 -16.78 5.76
CA THR A 137 0.96 -17.80 5.27
C THR A 137 0.28 -18.72 4.28
N CYS A 138 0.90 -18.85 3.11
CA CYS A 138 0.52 -19.78 2.06
C CYS A 138 1.62 -20.82 1.92
N GLU A 139 1.29 -22.07 2.24
CA GLU A 139 2.22 -23.19 2.21
C GLU A 139 2.65 -23.52 0.78
N ALA A 140 3.83 -24.10 0.63
CA ALA A 140 4.34 -24.57 -0.64
C ALA A 140 3.37 -25.56 -1.31
N GLY A 141 2.96 -25.23 -2.54
CA GLY A 141 2.03 -25.99 -3.36
C GLY A 141 0.55 -25.70 -3.12
N ASP A 142 0.21 -24.78 -2.21
CA ASP A 142 -1.19 -24.44 -1.93
C ASP A 142 -1.75 -23.46 -2.98
N THR A 143 -2.39 -24.01 -4.01
CA THR A 143 -3.01 -23.23 -5.09
C THR A 143 -4.28 -22.50 -4.68
N ASN A 144 -4.85 -22.78 -3.51
CA ASN A 144 -6.10 -22.17 -3.02
C ASN A 144 -5.93 -21.64 -1.61
N CYS A 145 -4.77 -21.05 -1.34
CA CYS A 145 -4.40 -20.57 -0.02
C CYS A 145 -5.44 -19.59 0.54
N ALA A 146 -6.08 -19.99 1.64
CA ALA A 146 -7.13 -19.21 2.29
C ALA A 146 -6.62 -17.93 2.96
N GLU A 147 -5.30 -17.74 3.11
CA GLU A 147 -4.65 -16.54 3.65
C GLU A 147 -4.27 -15.53 2.55
N SER A 148 -4.64 -15.79 1.29
CA SER A 148 -4.53 -14.81 0.20
C SER A 148 -5.82 -14.75 -0.61
N TYR A 149 -6.16 -13.57 -1.14
CA TYR A 149 -7.27 -13.41 -2.07
C TYR A 149 -7.08 -14.31 -3.29
N GLN A 150 -8.04 -15.21 -3.54
CA GLN A 150 -8.14 -16.02 -4.75
C GLN A 150 -9.15 -15.41 -5.72
N HIS A 151 -10.17 -14.72 -5.19
CA HIS A 151 -11.25 -14.11 -5.93
C HIS A 151 -11.51 -12.67 -5.47
N PRO A 152 -12.05 -11.79 -6.36
CA PRO A 152 -12.28 -10.39 -6.01
C PRO A 152 -13.25 -10.15 -4.84
N ASP A 153 -14.11 -11.11 -4.53
CA ASP A 153 -15.13 -11.04 -3.47
C ASP A 153 -14.70 -11.72 -2.16
N ASP A 154 -13.47 -12.24 -2.09
CA ASP A 154 -12.92 -12.74 -0.84
C ASP A 154 -12.85 -11.62 0.22
N VAL A 155 -12.84 -12.02 1.50
CA VAL A 155 -12.70 -11.07 2.61
C VAL A 155 -11.52 -11.50 3.45
N ASN A 156 -10.33 -11.00 3.09
CA ASN A 156 -9.07 -11.37 3.71
C ASN A 156 -8.17 -10.18 4.07
N THR A 157 -8.71 -8.95 3.99
CA THR A 157 -7.98 -7.77 4.46
C THR A 157 -7.70 -7.88 5.96
N LEU A 158 -6.43 -7.75 6.30
CA LEU A 158 -5.90 -7.68 7.65
C LEU A 158 -5.60 -6.23 8.00
N SER A 159 -5.42 -5.95 9.29
CA SER A 159 -5.00 -4.63 9.74
C SER A 159 -4.05 -4.69 10.91
N CYS A 160 -3.15 -3.72 10.96
CA CYS A 160 -2.16 -3.54 12.03
C CYS A 160 -1.64 -2.10 12.00
N SER A 161 -0.74 -1.73 12.91
CA SER A 161 -0.20 -0.37 12.98
C SER A 161 0.65 -0.02 11.76
N VAL A 162 0.50 1.21 11.25
CA VAL A 162 1.39 1.75 10.21
C VAL A 162 2.85 1.85 10.65
N ASP A 163 3.14 1.83 11.96
CA ASP A 163 4.51 1.89 12.47
C ASP A 163 5.18 0.51 12.58
N ALA A 164 4.44 -0.57 12.33
CA ALA A 164 5.03 -1.90 12.29
C ALA A 164 5.87 -2.11 11.04
N GLN A 165 6.91 -2.94 11.16
CA GLN A 165 7.61 -3.50 10.01
C GLN A 165 6.91 -4.78 9.56
N TYR A 166 6.80 -5.00 8.26
CA TYR A 166 6.21 -6.20 7.68
C TYR A 166 7.27 -6.91 6.87
N VAL A 167 7.47 -8.20 7.12
CA VAL A 167 8.41 -9.02 6.34
C VAL A 167 7.62 -9.97 5.46
N VAL A 168 7.70 -9.76 4.16
CA VAL A 168 7.20 -10.67 3.13
C VAL A 168 8.31 -11.64 2.77
N THR A 169 8.11 -12.93 3.02
CA THR A 169 9.10 -13.98 2.72
C THR A 169 8.61 -14.84 1.58
N LEU A 170 9.45 -15.05 0.57
CA LEU A 170 9.19 -15.84 -0.63
C LEU A 170 10.12 -17.06 -0.63
N GLY A 171 9.55 -18.27 -0.60
CA GLY A 171 10.30 -19.52 -0.43
C GLY A 171 10.79 -19.78 0.98
#